data_AF-A0A377HYS1-F1
#
_entry.id   AF-A0A377HYS1-F1
#
_cell.length_a   1.000
_cell.length_b   1.000
_cell.length_c   1.000
_cell.angle_alpha   90.00
_cell.angle_beta   90.00
_cell.angle_gamma   90.00
#
_symmetry.space_group_name_H-M   'P 1'
#
loop_
_entity.id
_entity.type
_entity.pdbx_description
1 polymer ?
#
loop_
_entity_poly.entity_id
_entity_poly.type
_entity_poly.pdbx_seq_one_letter_code
_entity_poly.pdbx_strand_id
1 'polypeptide(L)' 'MQDKSSFSSSEPYITHPVAVAGIIAEMKFDHEAVMAALLHDVIEDTPYTEEQLAAEFGKNVAEINSNVQRI' A
#
# COMPACT_ATOMS: atom_id res chain seq x y z
N MET A 1 24.21 25.97 7.22
CA MET A 1 23.28 25.27 8.12
C MET A 1 22.34 24.45 7.26
N GLN A 2 22.34 23.12 7.40
CA GLN A 2 21.33 22.26 6.78
C GLN A 2 20.00 22.49 7.52
N ASP A 3 18.88 22.55 6.80
CA ASP A 3 17.58 22.22 7.40
C ASP A 3 16.80 21.27 6.49
N LYS A 4 16.20 20.30 7.16
CA LYS A 4 15.75 19.01 6.68
C LYS A 4 14.30 19.09 6.22
N SER A 5 14.03 18.52 5.04
CA SER A 5 12.81 17.78 4.69
C SER A 5 11.47 18.35 5.18
N SER A 6 10.77 19.05 4.28
CA SER A 6 9.32 19.17 4.34
C SER A 6 8.77 18.79 2.97
N PHE A 7 8.71 17.49 2.68
CA PHE A 7 7.73 17.00 1.70
C PHE A 7 6.37 17.21 2.37
N SER A 8 5.75 18.33 2.04
CA SER A 8 4.53 18.82 2.68
C SER A 8 3.38 17.86 2.38
N SER A 9 2.93 17.19 3.44
CA SER A 9 1.61 16.62 3.78
C SER A 9 0.37 17.22 3.07
N SER A 10 0.38 17.31 1.74
CA SER A 10 -0.67 17.95 0.91
C SER A 10 -1.03 17.15 -0.33
N GLU A 11 -0.34 16.05 -0.60
CA GLU A 11 -0.76 15.11 -1.65
C GLU A 11 -1.87 14.21 -1.10
N PRO A 12 -2.93 13.93 -1.88
CA PRO A 12 -3.97 12.99 -1.48
C PRO A 12 -3.37 11.68 -0.97
N TYR A 13 -3.94 11.12 0.09
CA TYR A 13 -3.49 9.84 0.67
C TYR A 13 -3.36 8.72 -0.40
N ILE A 14 -4.15 8.78 -1.47
CA ILE A 14 -4.14 7.81 -2.58
C ILE A 14 -2.96 7.95 -3.54
N THR A 15 -2.24 9.07 -3.54
CA THR A 15 -1.20 9.39 -4.54
C THR A 15 -0.01 8.44 -4.44
N HIS A 16 0.40 8.12 -3.21
CA HIS A 16 1.50 7.19 -2.94
C HIS A 16 1.13 5.74 -3.30
N PRO A 17 0.03 5.14 -2.78
CA PRO A 17 -0.35 3.78 -3.16
C PRO A 17 -0.57 3.60 -4.66
N VAL A 18 -1.15 4.60 -5.35
CA VAL A 18 -1.34 4.56 -6.81
C VAL A 18 -0.01 4.61 -7.57
N ALA A 19 0.94 5.43 -7.14
CA ALA A 19 2.26 5.49 -7.77
C ALA A 19 2.99 4.14 -7.64
N VAL A 20 2.99 3.53 -6.45
CA VAL A 20 3.61 2.22 -6.20
C VAL A 20 2.92 1.14 -7.05
N ALA A 21 1.58 1.10 -7.07
CA ALA A 21 0.83 0.15 -7.87
C ALA A 21 1.06 0.30 -9.38
N GLY A 22 1.26 1.53 -9.86
CA GLY A 22 1.64 1.81 -11.24
C GLY A 22 2.97 1.17 -11.62
N ILE A 23 3.99 1.30 -10.77
CA ILE A 23 5.31 0.67 -10.97
C ILE A 23 5.17 -0.86 -11.01
N ILE A 24 4.42 -1.46 -10.09
CA ILE A 24 4.20 -2.92 -10.05
C ILE A 24 3.46 -3.40 -11.31
N ALA A 25 2.47 -2.64 -11.79
CA ALA A 25 1.75 -2.94 -13.00
C ALA A 25 2.64 -2.86 -14.26
N GLU A 26 3.54 -1.88 -14.34
CA GLU A 26 4.53 -1.76 -15.42
C GLU A 26 5.51 -2.93 -15.45
N MET A 27 5.87 -3.46 -14.27
CA MET A 27 6.72 -4.65 -14.14
C MET A 27 6.00 -5.97 -14.49
N LYS A 28 4.71 -5.93 -14.85
CA LYS A 28 3.87 -7.08 -15.22
C LYS A 28 3.79 -8.16 -14.14
N PHE A 29 3.77 -7.76 -12.88
CA PHE A 29 3.36 -8.67 -11.80
C PHE A 29 1.89 -9.03 -11.92
N ASP A 30 1.47 -10.02 -11.13
CA ASP A 30 0.07 -10.40 -11.09
C ASP A 30 -0.81 -9.32 -10.46
N HIS A 31 -2.11 -9.45 -10.72
CA HIS A 31 -3.11 -8.55 -10.18
C HIS A 31 -3.14 -8.52 -8.64
N GLU A 32 -2.78 -9.62 -7.98
CA GLU A 32 -2.69 -9.69 -6.51
C GLU A 32 -1.60 -8.76 -5.96
N ALA A 33 -0.43 -8.72 -6.60
CA ALA A 33 0.65 -7.79 -6.24
C ALA A 33 0.26 -6.32 -6.46
N VAL A 34 -0.47 -6.01 -7.55
CA VAL A 34 -0.95 -4.64 -7.80
C VAL A 34 -2.00 -4.23 -6.75
N MET A 35 -2.91 -5.12 -6.39
CA MET A 35 -3.90 -4.87 -5.34
C MET A 35 -3.24 -4.69 -3.96
N ALA A 36 -2.24 -5.51 -3.62
CA ALA A 36 -1.49 -5.36 -2.39
C ALA A 36 -0.76 -4.01 -2.33
N ALA A 37 -0.11 -3.59 -3.42
CA ALA A 37 0.54 -2.28 -3.51
C ALA A 37 -0.43 -1.10 -3.29
N LEU A 38 -1.67 -1.20 -3.79
CA LEU A 38 -2.70 -0.17 -3.55
C LEU A 38 -3.17 -0.12 -2.09
N LEU A 39 -3.11 -1.24 -1.38
CA LEU A 39 -3.70 -1.41 -0.06
C LEU A 39 -2.67 -1.45 1.07
N HIS A 40 -1.37 -1.32 0.77
CA HIS A 40 -0.29 -1.65 1.71
C HIS A 40 -0.35 -0.86 3.03
N ASP A 41 -0.81 0.40 3.00
CA ASP A 41 -0.93 1.24 4.20
C ASP A 41 -2.31 1.14 4.88
N VAL A 42 -3.29 0.44 4.31
CA VAL A 42 -4.69 0.44 4.81
C VAL A 42 -4.80 -0.15 6.21
N ILE A 43 -4.02 -1.18 6.52
CA ILE A 43 -4.02 -1.82 7.86
C ILE A 43 -3.33 -0.92 8.90
N GLU A 44 -2.34 -0.11 8.49
CA GLU A 44 -1.58 0.75 9.39
C GLU A 44 -2.33 2.05 9.72
N ASP A 45 -2.90 2.68 8.70
CA ASP A 45 -3.46 4.04 8.81
C ASP A 45 -4.98 4.05 9.03
N THR A 46 -5.63 2.89 9.01
CA THR A 46 -7.08 2.79 9.22
C THR A 46 -7.45 1.64 10.16
N PRO A 47 -8.66 1.65 10.75
CA PRO A 47 -9.13 0.53 11.59
C PRO A 47 -9.42 -0.78 10.85
N TYR A 48 -9.05 -0.90 9.57
CA TYR A 48 -9.27 -2.11 8.78
C TYR A 48 -8.41 -3.26 9.29
N THR A 49 -9.01 -4.44 9.46
CA THR A 49 -8.27 -5.63 9.91
C THR A 49 -7.81 -6.50 8.75
N GLU A 50 -6.79 -7.33 9.00
CA GLU A 50 -6.32 -8.33 8.05
C GLU A 50 -7.45 -9.30 7.64
N GLU A 51 -8.33 -9.68 8.57
CA GLU A 51 -9.47 -10.55 8.27
C GLU A 51 -10.49 -9.87 7.35
N GLN A 52 -10.74 -8.57 7.52
CA GLN A 52 -11.61 -7.80 6.63
C GLN A 52 -10.99 -7.70 5.23
N LEU A 53 -9.69 -7.46 5.14
CA LEU A 53 -8.97 -7.42 3.88
C LEU A 53 -9.00 -8.78 3.17
N ALA A 54 -8.79 -9.87 3.91
CA ALA A 54 -8.83 -11.24 3.38
C ALA A 54 -10.23 -11.64 2.89
N ALA A 55 -11.29 -11.16 3.56
CA ALA A 55 -12.67 -11.41 3.17
C ALA A 55 -13.07 -10.71 1.88
N GLU A 56 -12.52 -9.52 1.60
CA GLU A 56 -12.87 -8.71 0.44
C GLU A 56 -11.95 -8.90 -0.77
N PHE A 57 -10.64 -9.05 -0.53
CA PHE A 57 -9.61 -9.07 -1.57
C PHE A 57 -8.88 -10.43 -1.67
N GLY A 58 -9.19 -11.36 -0.78
CA GLY A 58 -8.59 -12.69 -0.73
C GLY A 58 -7.39 -12.79 0.19
N LYS A 59 -7.09 -14.01 0.62
CA LYS A 59 -6.01 -14.29 1.59
C LYS A 59 -4.63 -13.87 1.10
N ASN A 60 -4.32 -14.07 -0.19
CA ASN A 60 -3.01 -13.73 -0.74
C ASN A 60 -2.71 -12.23 -0.61
N VAL A 61 -3.68 -11.36 -0.92
CA VAL A 61 -3.54 -9.91 -0.80
C VAL A 61 -3.35 -9.49 0.66
N ALA A 62 -4.12 -10.08 1.58
CA ALA A 62 -3.97 -9.83 3.02
C ALA A 62 -2.62 -10.27 3.57
N GLU A 63 -2.12 -11.44 3.17
CA GLU A 63 -0.81 -11.93 3.56
C GLU A 63 0.31 -11.02 3.05
N ILE A 64 0.25 -10.54 1.80
CA ILE A 64 1.25 -9.60 1.26
C ILE A 64 1.26 -8.30 2.09
N ASN A 65 0.09 -7.73 2.40
CA ASN A 65 -0.01 -6.50 3.18
C ASN A 65 0.42 -6.69 4.65
N SER A 66 0.21 -7.87 5.23
CA SER A 66 0.70 -8.21 6.57
C SER A 66 2.24 -8.23 6.62
N ASN A 67 2.89 -8.60 5.51
CA ASN A 67 4.35 -8.72 5.42
C ASN A 67 5.09 -7.40 5.08
N VAL A 68 4.45 -6.45 4.41
CA VAL A 68 5.08 -5.19 3.95
C VAL A 68 5.24 -4.13 5.06
N GLN A 69 4.63 -4.35 6.24
CA GLN A 69 4.55 -3.40 7.37
C GLN A 69 5.89 -2.97 8.02
N ARG A 70 7.06 -3.27 7.43
CA ARG A 70 8.38 -3.05 8.05
C ARG A 70 9.50 -2.65 7.07
N ILE A 71 9.29 -1.60 6.28
CA ILE A 71 10.40 -0.95 5.54
C ILE A 71 10.41 0.55 5.83
#